data_AF-A0A9P9E3I0-F1
#
_entry.id   AF-A0A9P9E3I0-F1
#
_cell.length_a   1.000
_cell.length_b   1.000
_cell.length_c   1.000
_cell.angle_alpha   90.00
_cell.angle_beta   90.00
_cell.angle_gamma   90.00
#
_symmetry.space_group_name_H-M   'P 1'
#
loop_
_entity.id
_entity.type
_entity.pdbx_description
1 polymer ?
#
loop_
_entity_poly.entity_id
_entity_poly.type
_entity_poly.pdbx_seq_one_letter_code
_entity_poly.pdbx_strand_id
1 'polypeptide(L)'
;MAPIELANLSSNWKRLQKTLQSSKPSTTTSSRTLKEEEESAHGILKRKRATKVNGEHVNTNGRSIGVSSSSTSLLSKHPSSRKRQKMEEPVSIGASTKHVDSRSLSRSISMPSLKKPTLLSDSKAASTSVSILAPSPDHPDIENEGVSSTALPGKYIALDCEMVGTGPEPDRDSALARVSVVNFHGHQIYDSYVQVKVPITDYRTKVSGIESRHMRKDYARSFKEVQEDMRMLLQNRILVGHAVKNDLDVLVLKHDKRFTRDTSKYSKFRELAPIPGRTPGLKHLVEKLLGVEIQVGAHSSVEDARATMALFRLEKEGFDAEILKLYGQIKLGTNGTEKETDGPAKKKNKKKKKKKKN
;
A
#
# COMPACT_ATOMS: atom_id res chain seq x y z
N MET A 1 -10.50 -34.65 -34.20
CA MET A 1 -11.32 -33.46 -33.91
C MET A 1 -12.69 -33.68 -34.52
N ALA A 2 -13.72 -33.83 -33.69
CA ALA A 2 -15.11 -33.98 -34.16
C ALA A 2 -15.71 -32.59 -34.48
N PRO A 3 -16.55 -32.46 -35.52
CA PRO A 3 -17.17 -31.18 -35.87
C PRO A 3 -18.26 -30.80 -34.85
N ILE A 4 -18.24 -29.54 -34.42
CA ILE A 4 -19.22 -28.98 -33.47
C ILE A 4 -20.48 -28.61 -34.25
N GLU A 5 -21.61 -29.25 -33.93
CA GLU A 5 -22.92 -28.90 -34.49
C GLU A 5 -23.40 -27.53 -33.97
N LEU A 6 -23.57 -26.58 -34.89
CA LEU A 6 -24.01 -25.21 -34.65
C LEU A 6 -25.49 -25.07 -34.21
N ALA A 7 -26.24 -26.17 -34.10
CA ALA A 7 -27.67 -26.15 -33.80
C ALA A 7 -27.99 -25.89 -32.31
N ASN A 8 -27.03 -26.09 -31.40
CA ASN A 8 -27.22 -25.97 -29.94
C ASN A 8 -26.64 -24.69 -29.32
N LEU A 9 -26.65 -23.58 -30.06
CA LEU A 9 -26.27 -22.27 -29.52
C LEU A 9 -27.43 -21.62 -28.76
N SER A 10 -27.16 -21.28 -27.51
CA SER A 10 -28.04 -20.54 -26.58
C SER A 10 -28.74 -19.36 -27.25
N SER A 11 -30.00 -19.13 -26.88
CA SER A 11 -30.87 -18.06 -27.35
C SER A 11 -30.27 -16.65 -27.20
N ASN A 12 -29.27 -16.49 -26.33
CA ASN A 12 -28.51 -15.24 -26.20
C ASN A 12 -27.55 -14.96 -27.37
N TRP A 13 -26.99 -15.99 -28.00
CA TRP A 13 -26.10 -15.83 -29.18
C TRP A 13 -26.87 -15.31 -30.40
N LYS A 14 -28.09 -15.81 -30.61
CA LYS A 14 -28.97 -15.37 -31.71
C LYS A 14 -29.42 -13.92 -31.55
N ARG A 15 -29.58 -13.43 -30.32
CA ARG A 15 -29.88 -12.01 -30.04
C ARG A 15 -28.70 -11.10 -30.37
N LEU A 16 -27.47 -11.52 -30.08
CA LEU A 16 -26.25 -10.75 -30.38
C LEU A 16 -26.03 -10.56 -31.88
N GLN A 17 -26.26 -11.59 -32.71
CA GLN A 17 -26.14 -11.46 -34.17
C GLN A 17 -27.17 -10.48 -34.76
N LYS A 18 -28.38 -10.42 -34.20
CA LYS A 18 -29.44 -9.53 -34.69
C LYS A 18 -29.09 -8.05 -34.42
N THR A 19 -28.42 -7.76 -33.30
CA THR A 19 -27.94 -6.42 -32.96
C THR A 19 -26.75 -5.98 -33.84
N LEU A 20 -25.89 -6.93 -34.24
CA LEU A 20 -24.74 -6.63 -35.10
C LEU A 20 -25.12 -6.40 -36.57
N GLN A 21 -26.26 -6.95 -37.01
CA GLN A 21 -26.77 -6.71 -38.38
C GLN A 21 -27.50 -5.37 -38.53
N SER A 22 -27.95 -4.74 -37.43
CA SER A 22 -28.63 -3.43 -37.48
C SER A 22 -27.70 -2.23 -37.56
N SER A 23 -26.37 -2.40 -37.46
CA SER A 23 -25.40 -1.32 -37.58
C SER A 23 -24.50 -1.53 -38.80
N LYS A 24 -25.04 -1.26 -39.99
CA LYS A 24 -24.24 -0.92 -41.18
C LYS A 24 -24.82 0.36 -41.78
N PRO A 25 -24.04 1.45 -41.91
CA PRO A 25 -24.47 2.60 -42.68
C PRO A 25 -24.28 2.33 -44.18
N SER A 26 -25.32 2.62 -44.96
CA SER A 26 -25.35 2.55 -46.42
C SER A 26 -24.70 3.78 -47.05
N THR A 27 -23.75 3.56 -47.95
CA THR A 27 -23.25 4.54 -48.92
C THR A 27 -24.26 4.75 -50.05
N THR A 28 -24.47 6.00 -50.48
CA THR A 28 -25.03 6.34 -51.80
C THR A 28 -24.23 7.47 -52.44
N THR A 29 -24.08 7.32 -53.75
CA THR A 29 -23.12 7.92 -54.70
C THR A 29 -23.65 9.22 -55.32
N SER A 30 -22.78 10.18 -55.72
CA SER A 30 -22.68 10.64 -57.13
C SER A 30 -21.69 11.80 -57.37
N SER A 31 -20.73 11.54 -58.26
CA SER A 31 -20.16 12.38 -59.34
C SER A 31 -19.52 13.77 -59.09
N ARG A 32 -18.21 13.89 -59.37
CA ARG A 32 -17.65 14.56 -60.59
C ARG A 32 -16.10 14.56 -60.63
N THR A 33 -15.57 13.84 -61.62
CA THR A 33 -14.42 14.09 -62.54
C THR A 33 -13.20 14.96 -62.17
N LEU A 34 -12.03 14.29 -62.29
CA LEU A 34 -10.79 14.64 -63.04
C LEU A 34 -9.93 15.84 -62.60
N LYS A 35 -8.70 15.59 -62.13
CA LYS A 35 -7.46 15.50 -62.94
C LYS A 35 -6.22 15.20 -62.08
N GLU A 36 -5.32 14.45 -62.69
CA GLU A 36 -3.99 14.03 -62.25
C GLU A 36 -3.01 15.20 -62.15
N GLU A 37 -1.99 15.08 -61.30
CA GLU A 37 -0.57 15.21 -61.70
C GLU A 37 0.35 14.74 -60.56
N GLU A 38 1.20 13.75 -60.87
CA GLU A 38 2.39 13.38 -60.12
C GLU A 38 3.53 14.38 -60.43
N GLU A 39 4.41 14.66 -59.48
CA GLU A 39 5.83 14.28 -59.53
C GLU A 39 6.67 14.92 -58.40
N SER A 40 7.38 14.04 -57.68
CA SER A 40 8.81 14.10 -57.37
C SER A 40 9.57 15.43 -57.58
N ALA A 41 10.27 15.92 -56.54
CA ALA A 41 11.75 15.90 -56.52
C ALA A 41 12.37 16.56 -55.27
N HIS A 42 13.55 16.03 -54.95
CA HIS A 42 14.52 16.42 -53.92
C HIS A 42 14.91 17.91 -53.87
N GLY A 43 15.29 18.35 -52.66
CA GLY A 43 15.99 19.63 -52.46
C GLY A 43 16.55 19.81 -51.05
N ILE A 44 17.76 19.31 -50.83
CA ILE A 44 18.67 19.71 -49.74
C ILE A 44 19.03 21.19 -49.94
N LEU A 45 19.06 22.01 -48.87
CA LEU A 45 20.15 23.00 -48.64
C LEU A 45 20.09 23.67 -47.25
N LYS A 46 21.31 23.76 -46.70
CA LYS A 46 21.83 24.33 -45.45
C LYS A 46 21.57 25.84 -45.23
N ARG A 47 21.80 26.23 -43.94
CA ARG A 47 22.22 27.55 -43.37
C ARG A 47 21.12 28.62 -43.26
N LYS A 48 21.10 29.53 -42.27
CA LYS A 48 22.17 30.08 -41.43
C LYS A 48 21.60 30.76 -40.16
N ARG A 49 22.51 30.89 -39.20
CA ARG A 49 22.48 31.54 -37.88
C ARG A 49 22.53 33.08 -37.95
N ALA A 50 22.04 33.78 -36.93
CA ALA A 50 22.51 35.10 -36.45
C ALA A 50 22.14 35.23 -34.95
N THR A 51 23.05 35.20 -33.96
CA THR A 51 23.96 36.27 -33.42
C THR A 51 23.19 37.46 -32.84
N LYS A 52 23.09 37.60 -31.50
CA LYS A 52 24.02 38.30 -30.56
C LYS A 52 24.38 39.73 -30.97
N VAL A 53 24.00 40.70 -30.14
CA VAL A 53 24.67 42.00 -29.95
C VAL A 53 24.74 42.32 -28.44
N ASN A 54 25.88 42.89 -28.06
CA ASN A 54 26.44 43.17 -26.73
C ASN A 54 26.14 44.59 -26.22
N GLY A 55 26.44 44.81 -24.93
CA GLY A 55 26.98 46.06 -24.35
C GLY A 55 26.25 46.45 -23.05
N GLU A 56 26.86 46.86 -21.94
CA GLU A 56 28.24 47.16 -21.55
C GLU A 56 28.34 47.28 -20.00
N HIS A 57 29.57 47.21 -19.50
CA HIS A 57 30.00 47.37 -18.10
C HIS A 57 30.09 48.85 -17.66
N VAL A 58 29.83 49.16 -16.38
CA VAL A 58 30.59 50.17 -15.60
C VAL A 58 30.70 49.70 -14.14
N ASN A 59 31.85 50.02 -13.53
CA ASN A 59 32.37 49.54 -12.26
C ASN A 59 32.57 50.71 -11.28
N THR A 60 32.77 50.37 -10.00
CA THR A 60 33.56 51.05 -8.95
C THR A 60 32.91 51.89 -7.82
N ASN A 61 33.40 51.53 -6.61
CA ASN A 61 33.70 52.32 -5.39
C ASN A 61 32.52 52.90 -4.55
N GLY A 62 32.50 52.84 -3.21
CA GLY A 62 33.43 52.38 -2.19
C GLY A 62 33.13 53.08 -0.83
N ARG A 63 33.70 52.54 0.25
CA ARG A 63 34.13 53.24 1.50
C ARG A 63 33.24 53.24 2.77
N SER A 64 33.58 52.32 3.67
CA SER A 64 33.93 52.43 5.10
C SER A 64 33.58 53.66 5.96
N ILE A 65 33.21 53.40 7.23
CA ILE A 65 33.67 53.93 8.56
C ILE A 65 32.63 53.39 9.59
N GLY A 66 32.87 52.87 10.81
CA GLY A 66 34.03 52.75 11.69
C GLY A 66 33.64 53.10 13.15
N VAL A 67 33.84 52.16 14.11
CA VAL A 67 34.11 52.35 15.57
C VAL A 67 32.89 52.71 16.48
N SER A 68 32.64 52.17 17.70
CA SER A 68 33.46 51.71 18.85
C SER A 68 32.77 50.72 19.82
N SER A 69 33.59 49.77 20.36
CA SER A 69 33.77 49.23 21.75
C SER A 69 32.60 49.26 22.78
N SER A 70 32.34 48.27 23.65
CA SER A 70 33.28 47.54 24.55
C SER A 70 32.71 46.23 25.16
N SER A 71 33.63 45.30 25.45
CA SER A 71 33.66 44.06 26.29
C SER A 71 32.57 43.79 27.35
N THR A 72 32.12 42.54 27.56
CA THR A 72 32.75 41.59 28.51
C THR A 72 32.34 40.09 28.30
N SER A 73 33.31 39.22 28.63
CA SER A 73 33.40 37.73 28.73
C SER A 73 32.13 36.91 29.04
N LEU A 74 31.96 35.64 28.61
CA LEU A 74 32.64 34.41 29.10
C LEU A 74 32.42 33.16 28.20
N LEU A 75 33.52 32.46 27.91
CA LEU A 75 33.77 30.99 27.79
C LEU A 75 32.83 30.03 27.02
N SER A 76 33.42 29.43 25.97
CA SER A 76 32.95 28.28 25.20
C SER A 76 33.21 26.94 25.92
N LYS A 77 32.29 25.96 25.75
CA LYS A 77 32.56 24.54 26.00
C LYS A 77 31.94 23.66 24.90
N HIS A 78 32.81 22.98 24.16
CA HIS A 78 32.53 21.73 23.46
C HIS A 78 32.49 20.56 24.47
N PRO A 79 31.88 19.42 24.11
CA PRO A 79 32.56 18.17 24.40
C PRO A 79 32.65 17.22 23.20
N SER A 80 33.74 16.46 23.24
CA SER A 80 34.24 15.47 22.31
C SER A 80 33.91 14.03 22.72
N SER A 81 33.96 13.15 21.73
CA SER A 81 33.92 11.68 21.75
C SER A 81 34.83 10.95 22.76
N ARG A 82 34.39 9.79 23.29
CA ARG A 82 34.91 8.41 23.01
C ARG A 82 34.64 7.35 24.12
N LYS A 83 34.37 6.13 23.63
CA LYS A 83 34.85 4.77 24.05
C LYS A 83 34.02 3.85 24.98
N ARG A 84 33.82 2.64 24.44
CA ARG A 84 33.28 1.38 25.01
C ARG A 84 34.11 0.86 26.19
N GLN A 85 33.46 0.12 27.11
CA GLN A 85 34.12 -0.75 28.09
C GLN A 85 33.52 -2.18 28.06
N LYS A 86 34.40 -3.17 28.26
CA LYS A 86 34.25 -4.62 28.12
C LYS A 86 34.18 -5.28 29.52
N MET A 87 33.54 -6.45 29.57
CA MET A 87 33.30 -7.35 30.73
C MET A 87 34.54 -7.81 31.51
N GLU A 88 34.33 -8.22 32.76
CA GLU A 88 34.99 -9.37 33.41
C GLU A 88 34.04 -10.13 34.39
N GLU A 89 34.30 -11.44 34.53
CA GLU A 89 33.63 -12.47 35.35
C GLU A 89 33.98 -12.41 36.85
N PRO A 90 33.29 -13.20 37.69
CA PRO A 90 34.00 -13.88 38.78
C PRO A 90 33.79 -15.40 38.86
N VAL A 91 34.94 -16.09 38.81
CA VAL A 91 35.46 -17.24 39.61
C VAL A 91 34.49 -18.24 40.26
N SER A 92 34.76 -19.50 39.94
CA SER A 92 34.22 -20.75 40.46
C SER A 92 34.55 -21.07 41.92
N ILE A 93 33.57 -21.61 42.67
CA ILE A 93 33.80 -22.45 43.86
C ILE A 93 32.76 -23.59 43.90
N GLY A 94 33.27 -24.84 43.91
CA GLY A 94 32.80 -25.90 44.83
C GLY A 94 31.65 -26.80 44.39
N ALA A 95 32.02 -28.01 43.94
CA ALA A 95 31.13 -29.16 43.84
C ALA A 95 30.69 -29.69 45.23
N SER A 96 29.44 -30.17 45.36
CA SER A 96 29.15 -31.35 46.18
C SER A 96 27.77 -31.95 45.87
N THR A 97 27.79 -33.25 45.60
CA THR A 97 26.68 -34.18 45.39
C THR A 97 25.84 -34.40 46.65
N LYS A 98 24.52 -34.51 46.52
CA LYS A 98 23.67 -35.44 47.32
C LYS A 98 22.26 -35.58 46.73
N HIS A 99 21.90 -36.84 46.46
CA HIS A 99 20.55 -37.33 46.23
C HIS A 99 19.65 -37.13 47.45
N VAL A 100 18.38 -36.74 47.24
CA VAL A 100 17.24 -37.21 48.04
C VAL A 100 16.00 -37.26 47.14
N ASP A 101 15.41 -38.45 47.01
CA ASP A 101 14.11 -38.73 46.41
C ASP A 101 12.96 -38.46 47.41
N SER A 102 11.80 -38.05 46.87
CA SER A 102 10.49 -38.72 47.02
C SER A 102 9.28 -37.76 47.14
N ARG A 103 8.36 -37.96 46.18
CA ARG A 103 6.89 -37.84 46.21
C ARG A 103 6.22 -37.00 47.32
N SER A 104 5.49 -35.97 46.90
CA SER A 104 4.00 -35.93 46.92
C SER A 104 3.50 -34.47 46.96
N LEU A 105 2.69 -34.08 45.97
CA LEU A 105 1.33 -33.52 46.14
C LEU A 105 0.93 -32.70 44.91
N SER A 106 0.08 -33.32 44.11
CA SER A 106 -0.78 -32.73 43.10
C SER A 106 -1.84 -31.81 43.72
N ARG A 107 -2.03 -30.59 43.17
CA ARG A 107 -3.36 -29.98 43.10
C ARG A 107 -3.52 -29.01 41.91
N SER A 108 -3.93 -29.62 40.81
CA SER A 108 -4.88 -29.19 39.79
C SER A 108 -5.40 -27.74 39.83
N ILE A 109 -5.06 -26.96 38.79
CA ILE A 109 -5.98 -25.96 38.21
C ILE A 109 -6.15 -26.33 36.73
N SER A 110 -7.38 -26.67 36.40
CA SER A 110 -7.86 -27.06 35.07
C SER A 110 -7.75 -25.88 34.10
N MET A 111 -6.81 -25.94 33.16
CA MET A 111 -6.83 -25.14 31.94
C MET A 111 -7.62 -25.94 30.88
N PRO A 112 -8.61 -25.36 30.18
CA PRO A 112 -9.24 -26.02 29.05
C PRO A 112 -8.18 -26.22 27.96
N SER A 113 -7.93 -27.49 27.65
CA SER A 113 -7.06 -27.93 26.57
C SER A 113 -7.50 -27.29 25.24
N LEU A 114 -6.71 -26.33 24.77
CA LEU A 114 -6.65 -25.95 23.35
C LEU A 114 -6.14 -27.17 22.58
N LYS A 115 -7.06 -28.08 22.23
CA LYS A 115 -6.80 -29.13 21.27
C LYS A 115 -6.69 -28.52 19.88
N LYS A 116 -5.48 -28.06 19.55
CA LYS A 116 -4.73 -28.38 18.32
C LYS A 116 -3.52 -27.45 18.20
N PRO A 117 -2.30 -27.93 18.44
CA PRO A 117 -1.16 -27.43 17.70
C PRO A 117 -1.23 -28.10 16.33
N THR A 118 -1.63 -27.37 15.28
CA THR A 118 -1.27 -27.80 13.92
C THR A 118 0.19 -27.42 13.71
N LEU A 119 1.09 -28.21 14.28
CA LEU A 119 2.41 -28.40 13.71
C LEU A 119 2.18 -29.08 12.35
N LEU A 120 2.38 -28.32 11.28
CA LEU A 120 2.16 -28.74 9.90
C LEU A 120 3.15 -29.86 9.54
N SER A 121 2.73 -31.11 9.67
CA SER A 121 3.45 -32.28 9.14
C SER A 121 2.98 -32.67 7.73
N ASP A 122 1.97 -32.00 7.18
CA ASP A 122 1.37 -32.37 5.89
C ASP A 122 1.92 -31.48 4.77
N SER A 123 2.73 -32.08 3.89
CA SER A 123 3.27 -31.47 2.66
C SER A 123 2.19 -30.85 1.76
N LYS A 124 0.96 -31.36 1.83
CA LYS A 124 -0.20 -30.84 1.09
C LYS A 124 -0.73 -29.52 1.65
N ALA A 125 -0.64 -29.31 2.96
CA ALA A 125 -1.04 -28.04 3.58
C ALA A 125 0.00 -26.95 3.31
N ALA A 126 1.29 -27.29 3.37
CA ALA A 126 2.39 -26.38 3.04
C ALA A 126 2.41 -25.98 1.55
N SER A 127 2.16 -26.91 0.63
CA SER A 127 2.04 -26.58 -0.80
C SER A 127 0.82 -25.71 -1.10
N THR A 128 -0.31 -25.95 -0.42
CA THR A 128 -1.50 -25.09 -0.54
C THR A 128 -1.21 -23.68 -0.02
N SER A 129 -0.49 -23.55 1.10
CA SER A 129 -0.20 -22.25 1.70
C SER A 129 0.80 -21.42 0.89
N VAL A 130 1.84 -22.05 0.33
CA VAL A 130 2.74 -21.38 -0.64
C VAL A 130 1.98 -20.94 -1.89
N SER A 131 1.06 -21.77 -2.39
CA SER A 131 0.24 -21.43 -3.55
C SER A 131 -0.68 -20.22 -3.34
N ILE A 132 -1.00 -19.85 -2.09
CA ILE A 132 -1.85 -18.68 -1.79
C ILE A 132 -1.09 -17.36 -2.03
N LEU A 133 0.23 -17.35 -1.86
CA LEU A 133 1.07 -16.17 -2.02
C LEU A 133 1.77 -16.10 -3.38
N ALA A 134 1.75 -17.18 -4.14
CA ALA A 134 2.31 -17.22 -5.49
C ALA A 134 1.39 -16.51 -6.50
N PRO A 135 1.96 -15.84 -7.52
CA PRO A 135 1.17 -15.31 -8.63
C PRO A 135 0.47 -16.43 -9.42
N SER A 136 -0.71 -16.12 -9.96
CA SER A 136 -1.43 -17.04 -10.85
C SER A 136 -0.78 -17.04 -12.24
N PRO A 137 -0.68 -18.19 -12.94
CA PRO A 137 -0.21 -18.23 -14.32
C PRO A 137 -1.00 -17.31 -15.27
N ASP A 138 -2.30 -17.15 -15.03
CA ASP A 138 -3.19 -16.30 -15.85
C ASP A 138 -3.09 -14.81 -15.47
N HIS A 139 -2.51 -14.50 -14.31
CA HIS A 139 -2.35 -13.16 -13.76
C HIS A 139 -0.95 -13.01 -13.16
N PRO A 140 0.09 -12.97 -14.02
CA PRO A 140 1.46 -12.83 -13.55
C PRO A 140 1.68 -11.47 -12.90
N ASP A 141 2.56 -11.42 -11.91
CA ASP A 141 3.00 -10.14 -11.35
C ASP A 141 3.92 -9.45 -12.35
N ILE A 142 3.59 -8.20 -12.65
CA ILE A 142 4.39 -7.35 -13.52
C ILE A 142 4.86 -6.17 -12.68
N GLU A 143 6.16 -6.11 -12.42
CA GLU A 143 6.74 -5.03 -11.63
C GLU A 143 6.49 -3.68 -12.32
N ASN A 144 6.02 -2.71 -11.53
CA ASN A 144 5.77 -1.34 -11.98
C ASN A 144 4.75 -1.23 -13.13
N GLU A 145 3.84 -2.21 -13.29
CA GLU A 145 2.81 -2.23 -14.36
C GLU A 145 1.89 -1.00 -14.34
N GLY A 146 1.70 -0.39 -13.17
CA GLY A 146 0.58 0.53 -12.94
C GLY A 146 -0.68 -0.29 -12.79
N VAL A 147 -1.78 0.13 -13.41
CA VAL A 147 -3.04 -0.63 -13.42
C VAL A 147 -2.89 -1.90 -14.26
N SER A 148 -3.24 -3.06 -13.69
CA SER A 148 -3.16 -4.32 -14.42
C SER A 148 -4.16 -4.42 -15.55
N SER A 149 -3.70 -4.95 -16.68
CA SER A 149 -4.55 -5.21 -17.86
C SER A 149 -5.34 -6.52 -17.77
N THR A 150 -4.88 -7.46 -16.93
CA THR A 150 -5.42 -8.84 -16.87
C THR A 150 -6.26 -9.07 -15.63
N ALA A 151 -5.91 -8.44 -14.50
CA ALA A 151 -6.60 -8.61 -13.24
C ALA A 151 -7.52 -7.42 -12.94
N LEU A 152 -8.82 -7.71 -12.74
CA LEU A 152 -9.80 -6.68 -12.41
C LEU A 152 -9.94 -6.46 -10.90
N PRO A 153 -10.19 -5.22 -10.46
CA PRO A 153 -10.47 -4.93 -9.06
C PRO A 153 -11.85 -5.43 -8.65
N GLY A 154 -11.91 -6.18 -7.56
CA GLY A 154 -13.16 -6.69 -6.96
C GLY A 154 -13.68 -5.82 -5.81
N LYS A 155 -14.74 -6.27 -5.12
CA LYS A 155 -15.29 -5.56 -3.95
C LYS A 155 -14.25 -5.33 -2.84
N TYR A 156 -13.35 -6.29 -2.66
CA TYR A 156 -12.26 -6.26 -1.70
C TYR A 156 -10.93 -6.10 -2.42
N ILE A 157 -10.10 -5.22 -1.90
CA ILE A 157 -8.72 -5.03 -2.36
C ILE A 157 -7.80 -4.97 -1.14
N ALA A 158 -6.60 -5.52 -1.25
CA ALA A 158 -5.54 -5.34 -0.25
C ALA A 158 -4.46 -4.43 -0.82
N LEU A 159 -3.92 -3.56 0.03
CA LEU A 159 -2.92 -2.57 -0.31
C LEU A 159 -1.78 -2.63 0.69
N ASP A 160 -0.56 -2.48 0.18
CA ASP A 160 0.66 -2.34 0.97
C ASP A 160 1.61 -1.35 0.28
N CYS A 161 2.36 -0.59 1.08
CA CYS A 161 3.29 0.42 0.62
C CYS A 161 4.70 0.19 1.17
N GLU A 162 5.70 0.36 0.32
CA GLU A 162 7.08 0.55 0.73
C GLU A 162 7.41 2.04 0.83
N MET A 163 8.18 2.41 1.85
CA MET A 163 8.57 3.79 2.11
C MET A 163 10.08 3.97 2.23
N VAL A 164 10.52 5.17 1.90
CA VAL A 164 11.89 5.64 2.13
C VAL A 164 11.92 6.74 3.20
N GLY A 165 13.05 6.89 3.87
CA GLY A 165 13.32 7.95 4.84
C GLY A 165 13.56 9.30 4.15
N THR A 166 12.96 10.33 4.74
CA THR A 166 13.09 11.72 4.30
C THR A 166 13.16 12.66 5.50
N GLY A 167 13.65 13.89 5.27
CA GLY A 167 13.73 14.92 6.29
C GLY A 167 15.07 14.94 7.04
N PRO A 168 15.28 15.92 7.95
CA PRO A 168 16.53 16.03 8.70
C PRO A 168 16.70 14.88 9.70
N GLU A 169 17.95 14.61 10.03
CA GLU A 169 18.35 13.50 10.90
C GLU A 169 17.58 13.41 12.23
N PRO A 170 17.28 12.19 12.71
CA PRO A 170 17.33 10.91 11.99
C PRO A 170 15.95 10.67 11.34
N ASP A 171 15.85 10.82 10.02
CA ASP A 171 14.73 10.44 9.15
C ASP A 171 13.34 10.40 9.80
N ARG A 172 12.84 11.56 10.26
CA ARG A 172 11.56 11.60 10.98
C ARG A 172 10.36 11.27 10.09
N ASP A 173 10.49 11.50 8.78
CA ASP A 173 9.39 11.40 7.84
C ASP A 173 9.59 10.24 6.87
N SER A 174 8.48 9.61 6.48
CA SER A 174 8.47 8.54 5.49
C SER A 174 7.75 9.02 4.23
N ALA A 175 8.35 8.79 3.07
CA ALA A 175 7.73 9.07 1.78
C ALA A 175 7.44 7.77 1.02
N LEU A 176 6.33 7.75 0.30
CA LEU A 176 5.92 6.62 -0.53
C LEU A 176 6.95 6.36 -1.64
N ALA A 177 7.41 5.11 -1.76
CA ALA A 177 8.35 4.69 -2.78
C ALA A 177 7.81 3.57 -3.69
N ARG A 178 7.00 2.65 -3.16
CA ARG A 178 6.27 1.65 -3.95
C ARG A 178 4.90 1.43 -3.33
N VAL A 179 3.89 1.18 -4.17
CA VAL A 179 2.58 0.73 -3.72
C VAL A 179 2.13 -0.44 -4.59
N SER A 180 1.61 -1.47 -3.95
CA SER A 180 1.01 -2.63 -4.62
C SER A 180 -0.39 -2.86 -4.11
N VAL A 181 -1.28 -3.29 -5.01
CA VAL A 181 -2.67 -3.60 -4.70
C VAL A 181 -3.05 -4.92 -5.35
N VAL A 182 -3.73 -5.78 -4.58
CA VAL A 182 -4.25 -7.06 -5.05
C VAL A 182 -5.76 -7.16 -4.85
N ASN A 183 -6.43 -7.94 -5.70
CA ASN A 183 -7.86 -8.23 -5.51
C ASN A 183 -8.09 -9.35 -4.49
N PHE A 184 -9.37 -9.72 -4.27
CA PHE A 184 -9.76 -10.79 -3.34
C PHE A 184 -9.09 -12.15 -3.63
N HIS A 185 -8.72 -12.45 -4.87
CA HIS A 185 -8.08 -13.71 -5.23
C HIS A 185 -6.55 -13.67 -5.03
N GLY A 186 -5.99 -12.51 -4.71
CA GLY A 186 -4.55 -12.31 -4.60
C GLY A 186 -3.88 -11.90 -5.93
N HIS A 187 -4.64 -11.66 -6.99
CA HIS A 187 -4.05 -11.19 -8.25
C HIS A 187 -3.67 -9.72 -8.14
N GLN A 188 -2.45 -9.38 -8.58
CA GLN A 188 -1.98 -8.00 -8.66
C GLN A 188 -2.86 -7.20 -9.61
N ILE A 189 -3.51 -6.15 -9.09
CA ILE A 189 -4.32 -5.21 -9.87
C ILE A 189 -3.64 -3.86 -10.04
N TYR A 190 -2.64 -3.57 -9.21
CA TYR A 190 -1.81 -2.39 -9.34
C TYR A 190 -0.42 -2.63 -8.74
N ASP A 191 0.64 -2.15 -9.40
CA ASP A 191 1.98 -2.05 -8.81
C ASP A 191 2.74 -0.87 -9.41
N SER A 192 3.30 0.01 -8.59
CA SER A 192 4.09 1.13 -9.09
C SER A 192 5.15 1.61 -8.11
N TYR A 193 6.32 1.91 -8.64
CA TYR A 193 7.28 2.80 -8.00
C TYR A 193 6.84 4.26 -8.13
N VAL A 194 7.19 5.07 -7.14
CA VAL A 194 6.70 6.44 -6.99
C VAL A 194 7.85 7.42 -6.85
N GLN A 195 7.85 8.48 -7.65
CA GLN A 195 8.85 9.53 -7.57
C GLN A 195 8.71 10.30 -6.24
N VAL A 196 9.80 10.35 -5.48
CA VAL A 196 9.90 11.17 -4.26
C VAL A 196 10.46 12.54 -4.62
N LYS A 197 9.70 13.60 -4.34
CA LYS A 197 10.09 14.99 -4.68
C LYS A 197 11.06 15.63 -3.70
N VAL A 198 11.12 15.12 -2.47
CA VAL A 198 12.03 15.60 -1.44
C VAL A 198 13.32 14.76 -1.44
N PRO A 199 14.45 15.29 -0.95
CA PRO A 199 15.68 14.51 -0.84
C PRO A 199 15.45 13.24 0.00
N ILE A 200 15.80 12.09 -0.58
CA ILE A 200 15.81 10.80 0.13
C ILE A 200 17.10 10.74 0.94
N THR A 201 16.97 10.51 2.24
CA THR A 201 18.09 10.38 3.18
C THR A 201 18.46 8.92 3.44
N ASP A 202 17.46 8.04 3.49
CA ASP A 202 17.65 6.59 3.60
C ASP A 202 16.64 5.83 2.72
N TYR A 203 17.13 4.98 1.83
CA TYR A 203 16.27 4.12 1.01
C TYR A 203 15.64 2.97 1.79
N ARG A 204 16.18 2.65 2.97
CA ARG A 204 15.76 1.52 3.81
C ARG A 204 15.83 0.18 3.06
N THR A 205 16.74 0.07 2.08
CA THR A 205 16.80 -1.03 1.10
C THR A 205 16.78 -2.43 1.72
N LYS A 206 17.41 -2.60 2.90
CA LYS A 206 17.42 -3.88 3.62
C LYS A 206 16.02 -4.34 4.03
N VAL A 207 15.12 -3.41 4.25
CA VAL A 207 13.72 -3.66 4.63
C VAL A 207 12.81 -3.50 3.42
N SER A 208 12.90 -2.38 2.70
CA SER A 208 11.92 -2.02 1.66
C SER A 208 12.22 -2.56 0.25
N GLY A 209 13.44 -3.06 0.02
CA GLY A 209 13.91 -3.42 -1.32
C GLY A 209 14.06 -2.24 -2.29
N ILE A 210 13.86 -0.99 -1.82
CA ILE A 210 13.96 0.20 -2.68
C ILE A 210 15.43 0.57 -2.89
N GLU A 211 15.79 0.87 -4.14
CA GLU A 211 17.09 1.35 -4.56
C GLU A 211 16.94 2.70 -5.29
N SER A 212 18.04 3.45 -5.39
CA SER A 212 18.05 4.74 -6.09
C SER A 212 17.57 4.65 -7.55
N ARG A 213 17.87 3.52 -8.22
CA ARG A 213 17.39 3.27 -9.60
C ARG A 213 15.87 3.25 -9.72
N HIS A 214 15.15 2.85 -8.67
CA HIS A 214 13.69 2.79 -8.68
C HIS A 214 13.07 4.19 -8.66
N MET A 215 13.78 5.21 -8.17
CA MET A 215 13.23 6.57 -8.00
C MET A 215 13.51 7.48 -9.20
N ARG A 216 14.16 6.98 -10.26
CA ARG A 216 14.46 7.80 -11.44
C ARG A 216 13.18 8.20 -12.16
N LYS A 217 13.20 9.40 -12.75
CA LYS A 217 12.04 10.01 -13.42
C LYS A 217 11.55 9.22 -14.64
N ASP A 218 12.44 8.47 -15.30
CA ASP A 218 12.15 7.62 -16.45
C ASP A 218 11.59 6.23 -16.05
N TYR A 219 11.59 5.89 -14.77
CA TYR A 219 11.17 4.58 -14.27
C TYR A 219 9.97 4.67 -13.30
N ALA A 220 10.03 5.54 -12.28
CA ALA A 220 8.92 5.73 -11.36
C ALA A 220 7.84 6.64 -11.92
N ARG A 221 6.58 6.39 -11.57
CA ARG A 221 5.44 7.29 -11.86
C ARG A 221 5.45 8.49 -10.93
N SER A 222 4.80 9.57 -11.36
CA SER A 222 4.66 10.73 -10.50
C SER A 222 3.74 10.44 -9.31
N PHE A 223 4.02 11.00 -8.13
CA PHE A 223 3.14 10.83 -6.97
C PHE A 223 1.68 11.20 -7.25
N LYS A 224 1.44 12.24 -8.07
CA LYS A 224 0.09 12.69 -8.42
C LYS A 224 -0.69 11.65 -9.21
N GLU A 225 -0.03 11.00 -10.16
CA GLU A 225 -0.61 9.93 -10.98
C GLU A 225 -0.98 8.73 -10.11
N VAL A 226 -0.03 8.25 -9.29
CA VAL A 226 -0.25 7.12 -8.39
C VAL A 226 -1.35 7.42 -7.36
N GLN A 227 -1.37 8.63 -6.79
CA GLN A 227 -2.41 9.04 -5.85
C GLN A 227 -3.80 9.04 -6.49
N GLU A 228 -3.91 9.47 -7.74
CA GLU A 228 -5.18 9.48 -8.48
C GLU A 228 -5.66 8.06 -8.80
N ASP A 229 -4.75 7.18 -9.22
CA ASP A 229 -5.04 5.76 -9.44
C ASP A 229 -5.50 5.09 -8.14
N MET A 230 -4.81 5.35 -7.02
CA MET A 230 -5.21 4.83 -5.72
C MET A 230 -6.57 5.37 -5.28
N ARG A 231 -6.86 6.65 -5.51
CA ARG A 231 -8.16 7.25 -5.21
C ARG A 231 -9.27 6.54 -5.99
N MET A 232 -9.06 6.25 -7.27
CA MET A 232 -10.02 5.53 -8.10
C MET A 232 -10.20 4.07 -7.66
N LEU A 233 -9.10 3.38 -7.34
CA LEU A 233 -9.14 1.99 -6.87
C LEU A 233 -9.85 1.86 -5.53
N LEU A 234 -9.59 2.75 -4.57
CA LEU A 234 -10.21 2.73 -3.24
C LEU A 234 -11.69 3.12 -3.25
N GLN A 235 -12.15 3.87 -4.26
CA GLN A 235 -13.51 4.36 -4.32
C GLN A 235 -14.54 3.21 -4.34
N ASN A 236 -15.52 3.27 -3.43
CA ASN A 236 -16.60 2.28 -3.31
C ASN A 236 -16.09 0.84 -3.18
N ARG A 237 -15.01 0.63 -2.42
CA ARG A 237 -14.48 -0.71 -2.12
C ARG A 237 -14.23 -0.90 -0.63
N ILE A 238 -13.98 -2.14 -0.27
CA ILE A 238 -13.51 -2.52 1.06
C ILE A 238 -11.99 -2.68 1.00
N LEU A 239 -11.30 -1.83 1.75
CA LEU A 239 -9.85 -1.83 1.88
C LEU A 239 -9.43 -2.82 2.96
N VAL A 240 -8.61 -3.79 2.59
CA VAL A 240 -7.93 -4.72 3.47
C VAL A 240 -6.47 -4.28 3.58
N GLY A 241 -5.86 -4.39 4.75
CA GLY A 241 -4.42 -4.10 4.90
C GLY A 241 -3.92 -4.38 6.30
N HIS A 242 -2.63 -4.17 6.54
CA HIS A 242 -1.99 -4.42 7.82
C HIS A 242 -1.40 -3.12 8.36
N ALA A 243 -1.98 -2.58 9.43
CA ALA A 243 -1.63 -1.24 9.93
C ALA A 243 -1.86 -0.11 8.90
N VAL A 244 -2.93 -0.26 8.10
CA VAL A 244 -3.40 0.58 6.96
C VAL A 244 -3.24 2.10 7.12
N LYS A 245 -3.24 2.61 8.35
CA LYS A 245 -3.02 4.03 8.61
C LYS A 245 -1.68 4.50 8.03
N ASN A 246 -0.64 3.69 8.14
CA ASN A 246 0.70 4.05 7.67
C ASN A 246 0.70 4.26 6.15
N ASP A 247 0.06 3.34 5.42
CA ASP A 247 -0.07 3.40 3.95
C ASP A 247 -0.91 4.59 3.50
N LEU A 248 -2.08 4.79 4.14
CA LEU A 248 -2.98 5.89 3.80
C LEU A 248 -2.36 7.26 4.09
N ASP A 249 -1.54 7.37 5.14
CA ASP A 249 -0.85 8.61 5.48
C ASP A 249 0.18 8.99 4.39
N VAL A 250 1.00 8.04 3.92
CA VAL A 250 1.99 8.33 2.86
C VAL A 250 1.36 8.52 1.48
N LEU A 251 0.19 7.93 1.25
CA LEU A 251 -0.65 8.20 0.08
C LEU A 251 -1.39 9.55 0.18
N VAL A 252 -1.44 10.15 1.37
CA VAL A 252 -2.23 11.35 1.68
C VAL A 252 -3.71 11.13 1.31
N LEU A 253 -4.22 9.92 1.58
CA LEU A 253 -5.59 9.51 1.32
C LEU A 253 -6.30 9.15 2.61
N LYS A 254 -7.63 9.15 2.57
CA LYS A 254 -8.48 8.68 3.67
C LYS A 254 -9.42 7.61 3.15
N HIS A 255 -9.64 6.60 3.97
CA HIS A 255 -10.63 5.57 3.73
C HIS A 255 -11.61 5.53 4.89
N ASP A 256 -12.89 5.30 4.60
CA ASP A 256 -13.90 5.14 5.65
C ASP A 256 -13.60 3.87 6.46
N LYS A 257 -13.50 4.04 7.78
CA LYS A 257 -13.23 2.95 8.73
C LYS A 257 -14.28 1.83 8.66
N ARG A 258 -15.52 2.16 8.28
CA ARG A 258 -16.61 1.21 8.07
C ARG A 258 -16.31 0.20 6.96
N PHE A 259 -15.51 0.62 5.99
CA PHE A 259 -15.11 -0.16 4.82
C PHE A 259 -13.62 -0.55 4.88
N THR A 260 -12.98 -0.46 6.05
CA THR A 260 -11.60 -0.92 6.25
C THR A 260 -11.60 -2.23 7.04
N ARG A 261 -10.70 -3.15 6.68
CA ARG A 261 -10.41 -4.42 7.35
C ARG A 261 -8.93 -4.49 7.64
N ASP A 262 -8.55 -3.96 8.80
CA ASP A 262 -7.15 -3.85 9.24
C ASP A 262 -6.77 -5.09 10.06
N THR A 263 -5.91 -5.94 9.50
CA THR A 263 -5.52 -7.21 10.11
C THR A 263 -4.70 -7.02 11.40
N SER A 264 -4.02 -5.87 11.55
CA SER A 264 -3.30 -5.55 12.80
C SER A 264 -4.24 -5.24 13.97
N LYS A 265 -5.50 -4.88 13.69
CA LYS A 265 -6.48 -4.42 14.67
C LYS A 265 -7.58 -5.45 15.00
N TYR A 266 -7.72 -6.48 14.18
CA TYR A 266 -8.74 -7.52 14.35
C TYR A 266 -8.57 -8.25 15.70
N SER A 267 -9.66 -8.43 16.46
CA SER A 267 -9.55 -8.87 17.86
C SER A 267 -8.86 -10.23 18.02
N LYS A 268 -9.27 -11.23 17.24
CA LYS A 268 -8.66 -12.57 17.26
C LYS A 268 -7.18 -12.54 16.91
N PHE A 269 -6.77 -11.70 15.95
CA PHE A 269 -5.35 -11.60 15.58
C PHE A 269 -4.54 -10.89 16.66
N ARG A 270 -5.12 -9.91 17.36
CA ARG A 270 -4.48 -9.24 18.49
C ARG A 270 -4.24 -10.18 19.67
N GLU A 271 -5.09 -11.17 19.89
CA GLU A 271 -4.87 -12.21 20.90
C GLU A 271 -3.64 -13.08 20.59
N LEU A 272 -3.22 -13.13 19.32
CA LEU A 272 -2.03 -13.88 18.89
C LEU A 272 -0.74 -13.07 18.97
N ALA A 273 -0.81 -11.79 19.37
CA ALA A 273 0.37 -10.93 19.46
C ALA A 273 1.39 -11.49 20.46
N PRO A 274 2.70 -11.47 20.14
CA PRO A 274 3.74 -11.96 21.05
C PRO A 274 3.77 -11.20 22.39
N ILE A 275 3.42 -9.92 22.35
CA ILE A 275 3.40 -9.03 23.51
C ILE A 275 1.95 -8.62 23.78
N PRO A 276 1.40 -8.91 24.97
CA PRO A 276 0.04 -8.51 25.34
C PRO A 276 -0.17 -6.99 25.18
N GLY A 277 -1.30 -6.61 24.57
CA GLY A 277 -1.67 -5.21 24.35
C GLY A 277 -1.02 -4.55 23.12
N ARG A 278 -0.04 -5.19 22.46
CA ARG A 278 0.52 -4.71 21.18
C ARG A 278 -0.28 -5.27 19.99
N THR A 279 -0.08 -4.68 18.82
CA THR A 279 -0.54 -5.25 17.55
C THR A 279 0.46 -6.32 17.09
N PRO A 280 -0.01 -7.45 16.55
CA PRO A 280 0.88 -8.46 15.96
C PRO A 280 1.50 -7.91 14.68
N GLY A 281 2.71 -8.35 14.32
CA GLY A 281 3.29 -8.08 13.01
C GLY A 281 2.73 -9.02 11.93
N LEU A 282 2.77 -8.60 10.67
CA LEU A 282 2.26 -9.37 9.54
C LEU A 282 2.97 -10.73 9.43
N LYS A 283 4.31 -10.74 9.41
CA LYS A 283 5.13 -11.96 9.36
C LYS A 283 4.72 -12.99 10.43
N HIS A 284 4.53 -12.54 11.67
CA HIS A 284 4.10 -13.40 12.78
C HIS A 284 2.70 -13.99 12.57
N LEU A 285 1.74 -13.20 12.07
CA LEU A 285 0.41 -13.72 11.79
C LEU A 285 0.42 -14.73 10.65
N VAL A 286 1.16 -14.43 9.58
CA VAL A 286 1.24 -15.28 8.38
C VAL A 286 1.90 -16.61 8.73
N GLU A 287 2.99 -16.59 9.47
CA GLU A 287 3.66 -17.80 9.96
C GLU A 287 2.70 -18.63 10.83
N LYS A 288 2.02 -17.99 11.81
CA LYS A 288 1.17 -18.71 12.77
C LYS A 288 -0.13 -19.24 12.18
N LEU A 289 -0.74 -18.52 11.24
CA LEU A 289 -2.08 -18.83 10.73
C LEU A 289 -2.06 -19.50 9.35
N LEU A 290 -1.09 -19.15 8.51
CA LEU A 290 -0.97 -19.69 7.14
C LEU A 290 0.18 -20.70 7.04
N GLY A 291 1.11 -20.73 8.01
CA GLY A 291 2.24 -21.65 7.98
C GLY A 291 3.24 -21.33 6.88
N VAL A 292 3.34 -20.06 6.48
CA VAL A 292 4.25 -19.57 5.44
C VAL A 292 5.17 -18.54 6.04
N GLU A 293 6.44 -18.59 5.66
CA GLU A 293 7.37 -17.51 5.95
C GLU A 293 7.33 -16.50 4.80
N ILE A 294 7.15 -15.22 5.14
CA ILE A 294 7.21 -14.08 4.22
C ILE A 294 8.34 -13.14 4.64
N GLN A 295 8.63 -12.13 3.81
CA GLN A 295 9.68 -11.14 4.09
C GLN A 295 11.04 -11.83 4.31
N VAL A 296 11.35 -12.83 3.47
CA VAL A 296 12.65 -13.49 3.45
C VAL A 296 13.62 -12.59 2.70
N GLY A 297 14.35 -11.75 3.44
CA GLY A 297 15.22 -10.71 2.88
C GLY A 297 14.52 -9.35 2.92
N ALA A 298 14.59 -8.62 1.80
CA ALA A 298 13.81 -7.39 1.65
C ALA A 298 12.32 -7.71 1.46
N HIS A 299 11.47 -6.80 1.89
CA HIS A 299 10.02 -6.91 1.77
C HIS A 299 9.59 -6.74 0.31
N SER A 300 8.45 -7.34 0.00
CA SER A 300 7.76 -7.17 -1.27
C SER A 300 6.33 -6.74 -0.96
N SER A 301 6.02 -5.48 -1.21
CA SER A 301 4.63 -4.97 -1.10
C SER A 301 3.56 -5.83 -1.81
N VAL A 302 3.88 -6.52 -2.92
CA VAL A 302 2.94 -7.45 -3.55
C VAL A 302 2.71 -8.70 -2.68
N GLU A 303 3.79 -9.28 -2.12
CA GLU A 303 3.72 -10.42 -1.20
C GLU A 303 2.93 -10.05 0.06
N ASP A 304 3.22 -8.89 0.66
CA ASP A 304 2.60 -8.42 1.89
C ASP A 304 1.11 -8.10 1.68
N ALA A 305 0.74 -7.51 0.55
CA ALA A 305 -0.66 -7.31 0.17
C ALA A 305 -1.41 -8.64 -0.02
N ARG A 306 -0.80 -9.64 -0.68
CA ARG A 306 -1.37 -10.99 -0.82
C ARG A 306 -1.53 -11.69 0.52
N ALA A 307 -0.50 -11.65 1.36
CA ALA A 307 -0.51 -12.28 2.67
C ALA A 307 -1.59 -11.67 3.57
N THR A 308 -1.73 -10.36 3.50
CA THR A 308 -2.79 -9.63 4.20
C THR A 308 -4.19 -10.00 3.70
N MET A 309 -4.39 -10.12 2.37
CA MET A 309 -5.65 -10.60 1.81
C MET A 309 -5.94 -12.06 2.22
N ALA A 310 -4.94 -12.92 2.27
CA ALA A 310 -5.07 -14.31 2.70
C ALA A 310 -5.51 -14.42 4.17
N LEU A 311 -4.91 -13.63 5.07
CA LEU A 311 -5.34 -13.52 6.46
C LEU A 311 -6.79 -13.04 6.57
N PHE A 312 -7.17 -12.03 5.79
CA PHE A 312 -8.56 -11.57 5.76
C PHE A 312 -9.52 -12.66 5.28
N ARG A 313 -9.17 -13.43 4.25
CA ARG A 313 -10.01 -14.53 3.75
C ARG A 313 -10.23 -15.63 4.78
N LEU A 314 -9.25 -15.90 5.64
CA LEU A 314 -9.34 -16.90 6.70
C LEU A 314 -10.42 -16.54 7.75
N GLU A 315 -10.58 -15.26 8.04
CA GLU A 315 -11.46 -14.77 9.12
C GLU A 315 -12.49 -13.74 8.63
N LYS A 316 -12.85 -13.79 7.34
CA LYS A 316 -13.68 -12.77 6.68
C LYS A 316 -14.99 -12.53 7.42
N GLU A 317 -15.68 -13.59 7.81
CA GLU A 317 -16.95 -13.53 8.54
C GLU A 317 -16.78 -12.86 9.90
N GLY A 318 -15.66 -13.15 10.58
CA GLY A 318 -15.31 -12.55 11.87
C GLY A 318 -15.03 -11.05 11.75
N PHE A 319 -14.29 -10.65 10.71
CA PHE A 319 -14.08 -9.23 10.37
C PHE A 319 -15.40 -8.49 10.10
N ASP A 320 -16.27 -9.07 9.28
CA ASP A 320 -17.56 -8.47 8.94
C ASP A 320 -18.48 -8.39 10.18
N ALA A 321 -18.45 -9.37 11.08
CA ALA A 321 -19.18 -9.37 12.34
C ALA A 321 -18.70 -8.27 13.32
N GLU A 322 -17.39 -8.06 13.46
CA GLU A 322 -16.86 -6.98 14.30
C GLU A 322 -17.27 -5.60 13.79
N ILE A 323 -17.20 -5.40 12.49
CA ILE A 323 -17.57 -4.14 11.85
C ILE A 323 -19.08 -3.89 12.01
N LEU A 324 -19.90 -4.93 11.84
CA LEU A 324 -21.34 -4.87 12.08
C LEU A 324 -21.65 -4.50 13.54
N LYS A 325 -20.91 -5.05 14.50
CA LYS A 325 -21.07 -4.73 15.93
C LYS A 325 -20.67 -3.28 16.25
N LEU A 326 -19.61 -2.77 15.63
CA LEU A 326 -19.09 -1.43 15.88
C LEU A 326 -19.90 -0.33 15.20
N TYR A 327 -20.40 -0.58 13.99
CA TYR A 327 -20.97 0.46 13.13
C TYR A 327 -22.39 0.17 12.63
N GLY A 328 -22.96 -1.00 12.93
CA GLY A 328 -24.27 -1.43 12.43
C GLY A 328 -24.23 -1.88 10.97
N GLN A 329 -25.42 -2.11 10.39
CA GLN A 329 -25.54 -2.47 8.97
C GLN A 329 -25.17 -1.29 8.09
N ILE A 330 -24.18 -1.49 7.20
CA ILE A 330 -23.69 -0.46 6.29
C ILE A 330 -23.76 -1.01 4.88
N LYS A 331 -24.35 -0.25 3.96
CA LYS A 331 -24.32 -0.56 2.53
C LYS A 331 -23.16 0.20 1.89
N LEU A 332 -22.41 -0.47 1.02
CA LEU A 332 -21.46 0.20 0.13
C LEU A 332 -22.28 1.15 -0.75
N GLY A 333 -21.87 2.42 -0.84
CA GLY A 333 -22.57 3.40 -1.66
C GLY A 333 -22.55 2.97 -3.13
N THR A 334 -23.73 2.76 -3.72
CA THR A 334 -23.90 2.83 -5.17
C THR A 334 -24.15 4.31 -5.47
N ASN A 335 -23.18 5.00 -6.05
CA ASN A 335 -23.43 6.35 -6.56
C ASN A 335 -24.35 6.22 -7.79
N GLY A 336 -25.66 6.15 -7.56
CA GLY A 336 -26.66 6.57 -8.52
C GLY A 336 -26.95 8.04 -8.29
N THR A 337 -26.73 8.87 -9.33
CA THR A 337 -27.32 10.20 -9.56
C THR A 337 -27.98 10.85 -8.34
N GLU A 338 -27.30 11.86 -7.78
CA GLU A 338 -27.94 12.83 -6.89
C GLU A 338 -29.09 13.50 -7.66
N LYS A 339 -30.33 13.11 -7.38
CA LYS A 339 -31.47 14.01 -7.52
C LYS A 339 -31.65 14.67 -6.17
N GLU A 340 -31.42 15.99 -6.15
CA GLU A 340 -31.96 16.87 -5.13
C GLU A 340 -33.46 16.60 -4.98
N THR A 341 -33.87 16.22 -3.78
CA THR A 341 -35.22 16.48 -3.31
C THR A 341 -35.11 17.07 -1.92
N ASP A 342 -35.31 18.39 -1.87
CA ASP A 342 -35.57 19.17 -0.67
C ASP A 342 -36.73 18.59 0.16
N GLY A 343 -36.55 18.53 1.49
CA GLY A 343 -37.63 18.21 2.44
C GLY A 343 -37.16 18.20 3.90
N PRO A 344 -37.94 18.75 4.86
CA PRO A 344 -37.40 19.72 5.81
C PRO A 344 -36.92 19.17 7.15
N ALA A 345 -35.90 19.84 7.70
CA ALA A 345 -35.27 19.59 8.98
C ALA A 345 -36.18 19.92 10.18
N LYS A 346 -36.47 18.90 11.01
CA LYS A 346 -37.05 19.08 12.35
C LYS A 346 -35.99 19.55 13.35
N LYS A 347 -36.07 20.82 13.75
CA LYS A 347 -35.34 21.42 14.89
C LYS A 347 -35.66 20.69 16.20
N LYS A 348 -34.66 20.10 16.85
CA LYS A 348 -34.75 19.65 18.26
C LYS A 348 -34.44 20.80 19.21
N ASN A 349 -35.43 21.17 20.03
CA ASN A 349 -35.35 22.16 21.10
C ASN A 349 -34.42 21.69 22.23
N LYS A 350 -33.46 22.53 22.63
CA LYS A 350 -32.58 22.35 23.79
C LYS A 350 -33.09 23.23 24.94
N LYS A 351 -33.79 22.65 25.92
CA LYS A 351 -34.23 23.34 27.15
C LYS A 351 -33.02 23.62 28.06
N LYS A 352 -32.68 24.90 28.25
CA LYS A 352 -31.79 25.40 29.31
C LYS A 352 -32.52 25.40 30.65
N LYS A 353 -31.96 24.74 31.67
CA LYS A 353 -32.39 24.78 33.08
C LYS A 353 -31.84 26.06 33.72
N LYS A 354 -32.69 26.99 34.15
CA LYS A 354 -32.32 28.16 34.97
C LYS A 354 -32.40 27.77 36.45
N LYS A 355 -31.29 27.95 37.17
CA LYS A 355 -31.17 27.90 38.64
C LYS A 355 -31.91 29.12 39.23
N LYS A 356 -32.82 28.91 40.17
CA LYS A 356 -33.47 29.99 40.94
C LYS A 356 -32.84 29.99 42.33
N LYS A 357 -32.25 31.12 42.72
CA LYS A 357 -31.91 31.46 44.11
C LYS A 357 -33.24 31.64 44.87
N ASN A 358 -33.30 31.11 46.08
CA ASN A 358 -33.88 31.75 47.26
C ASN A 358 -32.99 31.36 48.43
#